data_AF-A0A6L6LMG0-F1
#
_entry.id   AF-A0A6L6LMG0-F1
#
_cell.length_a   1.000
_cell.length_b   1.000
_cell.length_c   1.000
_cell.angle_alpha   90.00
_cell.angle_beta   90.00
_cell.angle_gamma   90.00
#
_symmetry.space_group_name_H-M   'P 1'
#
loop_
_entity.id
_entity.type
_entity.pdbx_description
1 polymer ?
#
loop_
_entity_poly.entity_id
_entity_poly.type
_entity_poly.pdbx_seq_one_letter_code
_entity_poly.pdbx_strand_id
1 'polypeptide(L)'
;MKGNFTMSKSKNDIPVAGGYLRQTFHPVRTQYDAIYTIIDPQTGKPYTYGRLAEDLAQRKQDYPQLAALIDPVLSRITKKAELRPNSVFSVQRRGTTKEGAAEELQRACFSQLRAMMMLLFRPLYERNLAYGDVTVADFVLYQSEVLYMGELPETRTRLLGCLKSTILPEIGDRKLKDLDAAEQKKALRRMDRTLCREDAKASRRAYVRRAYQGLIQAIENSGWLGSAAGIRLADLLERSWERNTQILNSARPHCLDDVQRTELFRILRQPALLYEYFLVALLYSGMDAAEIAAACFGDFDVLKFNGQCCYTLIITRRVRKLHKRYSTLSATNQAFPIQKLRRVVLPPWAGDILMRRLEQLRSLGFSDDNIREMRLSSKAADGLFEGPDEINQRLEALLQEANIGSTTVTRTGREGNPYQATIRADVSLLQRDAKYLAELCGADPVMLHAMFGIAWTETDEQAYLDLLGDAYAVARYLRLRRWSPLSHVPLPDDSEGCLTGFSDAPARHILQVSNNSDHPTTLTLSANYAVRVYWKTQKERN
;
A
#
# COMPACT_ATOMS: atom_id res chain seq x y z
N MET A 1 -3.82 -20.69 -46.57
CA MET A 1 -4.62 -19.91 -47.54
C MET A 1 -4.98 -18.57 -46.91
N LYS A 2 -4.46 -17.46 -47.45
CA LYS A 2 -4.79 -16.09 -47.03
C LYS A 2 -6.05 -15.65 -47.77
N GLY A 3 -7.21 -15.73 -47.11
CA GLY A 3 -8.44 -15.10 -47.57
C GLY A 3 -8.72 -13.85 -46.75
N ASN A 4 -8.24 -12.69 -47.21
CA ASN A 4 -8.72 -11.40 -46.72
C ASN A 4 -10.13 -11.18 -47.29
N PHE A 5 -11.16 -11.64 -46.57
CA PHE A 5 -12.53 -11.25 -46.85
C PHE A 5 -12.78 -9.87 -46.24
N THR A 6 -12.56 -8.81 -47.03
CA THR A 6 -13.08 -7.48 -46.74
C THR A 6 -14.60 -7.51 -46.93
N MET A 7 -15.33 -7.66 -45.81
CA MET A 7 -16.79 -7.56 -45.79
C MET A 7 -17.28 -6.19 -46.29
N SER A 8 -18.27 -6.17 -47.18
CA SER A 8 -19.12 -4.99 -47.36
C SER A 8 -20.01 -4.84 -46.13
N LYS A 9 -19.70 -3.86 -45.27
CA LYS A 9 -20.45 -3.62 -44.03
C LYS A 9 -21.84 -3.08 -44.38
N SER A 10 -22.90 -3.74 -43.92
CA SER A 10 -24.23 -3.15 -43.98
C SER A 10 -24.32 -2.01 -42.96
N LYS A 11 -25.05 -0.94 -43.29
CA LYS A 11 -25.33 0.15 -42.33
C LYS A 11 -26.12 -0.31 -41.10
N ASN A 12 -26.69 -1.52 -41.17
CA ASN A 12 -27.54 -2.13 -40.16
C ASN A 12 -26.79 -3.13 -39.26
N ASP A 13 -25.48 -3.31 -39.44
CA ASP A 13 -24.69 -4.27 -38.67
C ASP A 13 -24.08 -3.60 -37.43
N ILE A 14 -24.34 -4.19 -36.27
CA ILE A 14 -23.88 -3.74 -34.95
C ILE A 14 -22.75 -4.69 -34.51
N PRO A 15 -21.55 -4.18 -34.18
CA PRO A 15 -20.46 -5.02 -33.68
C PRO A 15 -20.78 -5.53 -32.26
N VAL A 16 -20.71 -6.84 -32.05
CA VAL A 16 -20.95 -7.47 -30.75
C VAL A 16 -20.04 -8.70 -30.59
N ALA A 17 -19.26 -8.73 -29.51
CA ALA A 17 -18.43 -9.88 -29.10
C ALA A 17 -17.48 -10.41 -30.20
N GLY A 18 -16.89 -9.51 -30.99
CA GLY A 18 -16.02 -9.84 -32.13
C GLY A 18 -16.74 -10.28 -33.42
N GLY A 19 -18.07 -10.29 -33.45
CA GLY A 19 -18.90 -10.56 -34.63
C GLY A 19 -19.95 -9.47 -34.87
N TYR A 20 -20.99 -9.79 -35.66
CA TYR A 20 -22.00 -8.81 -36.06
C TYR A 20 -23.43 -9.29 -35.81
N LEU A 21 -24.24 -8.35 -35.35
CA LEU A 21 -25.68 -8.50 -35.18
C LEU A 21 -26.38 -7.51 -36.11
N ARG A 22 -27.24 -8.00 -36.99
CA ARG A 22 -27.94 -7.17 -37.97
C ARG A 22 -29.31 -6.80 -37.45
N GLN A 23 -29.59 -5.50 -37.46
CA GLN A 23 -30.89 -4.94 -37.09
C GLN A 23 -31.71 -4.58 -38.33
N THR A 24 -32.90 -5.15 -38.47
CA THR A 24 -33.85 -4.77 -39.52
C THR A 24 -35.19 -4.36 -38.94
N PHE A 25 -35.96 -3.59 -39.72
CA PHE A 25 -37.28 -3.13 -39.34
C PHE A 25 -38.28 -3.56 -40.40
N HIS A 26 -39.41 -4.10 -39.95
CA HIS A 26 -40.52 -4.48 -40.81
C HIS A 26 -41.79 -3.77 -40.35
N PRO A 27 -42.46 -2.99 -41.22
CA PRO A 27 -43.74 -2.37 -40.87
C PRO A 27 -44.84 -3.43 -40.78
N VAL A 28 -45.65 -3.36 -39.73
CA VAL A 28 -46.80 -4.24 -39.51
C VAL A 28 -48.01 -3.40 -39.12
N ARG A 29 -48.89 -3.12 -40.09
CA ARG A 29 -50.06 -2.23 -39.93
C ARG A 29 -49.64 -0.85 -39.39
N THR A 30 -50.08 -0.49 -38.17
CA THR A 30 -49.77 0.77 -37.46
C THR A 30 -48.57 0.66 -36.52
N GLN A 31 -47.79 -0.43 -36.62
CA GLN A 31 -46.67 -0.76 -35.73
C GLN A 31 -45.43 -1.16 -36.54
N TYR A 32 -44.30 -1.31 -35.85
CA TYR A 32 -43.03 -1.77 -36.41
C TYR A 32 -42.49 -2.96 -35.64
N ASP A 33 -42.03 -3.98 -36.35
CA ASP A 33 -41.24 -5.09 -35.80
C ASP A 33 -39.75 -4.78 -36.02
N ALA A 34 -39.01 -4.63 -34.92
CA ALA A 34 -37.55 -4.59 -34.94
C ALA A 34 -37.03 -6.03 -34.78
N ILE A 35 -36.07 -6.43 -35.61
CA ILE A 35 -35.56 -7.79 -35.68
C ILE A 35 -34.04 -7.78 -35.54
N TYR A 36 -33.51 -8.65 -34.68
CA TYR A 36 -32.10 -9.00 -34.61
C TYR A 36 -31.83 -10.36 -35.23
N THR A 37 -30.81 -10.41 -36.07
CA THR A 37 -30.24 -11.64 -36.63
C THR A 37 -28.74 -11.67 -36.38
N ILE A 38 -28.18 -12.84 -36.07
CA ILE A 38 -26.74 -13.01 -35.85
C ILE A 38 -26.11 -13.35 -37.19
N ILE A 39 -25.05 -12.64 -37.56
CA ILE A 39 -24.31 -12.89 -38.80
C ILE A 39 -23.19 -13.89 -38.52
N ASP A 40 -23.13 -14.94 -39.32
CA ASP A 40 -22.05 -15.91 -39.30
C ASP A 40 -20.77 -15.28 -39.88
N PRO A 41 -19.68 -15.18 -39.09
CA PRO A 41 -18.43 -14.57 -39.54
C PRO A 41 -17.70 -15.41 -40.60
N GLN A 42 -18.04 -16.69 -40.77
CA GLN A 42 -17.45 -17.55 -41.80
C GLN A 42 -18.12 -17.36 -43.16
N THR A 43 -19.45 -17.26 -43.18
CA THR A 43 -20.25 -17.23 -44.42
C THR A 43 -20.75 -15.82 -44.79
N GLY A 44 -20.74 -14.87 -43.85
CA GLY A 44 -21.29 -13.52 -44.03
C GLY A 44 -22.82 -13.47 -44.10
N LYS A 45 -23.50 -14.60 -43.87
CA LYS A 45 -24.96 -14.75 -43.92
C LYS A 45 -25.55 -14.84 -42.50
N PRO A 46 -26.83 -14.52 -42.31
CA PRO A 46 -27.50 -14.77 -41.03
C PRO A 46 -27.48 -16.26 -40.66
N TYR A 47 -27.22 -16.57 -39.39
CA TYR A 47 -27.31 -17.94 -38.88
C TYR A 47 -28.71 -18.51 -39.07
N THR A 48 -28.78 -19.77 -39.48
CA THR A 48 -30.01 -20.57 -39.42
C THR A 48 -30.12 -21.27 -38.08
N TYR A 49 -31.33 -21.70 -37.70
CA TYR A 49 -31.53 -22.44 -36.44
C TYR A 49 -30.70 -23.74 -36.40
N GLY A 50 -30.61 -24.47 -37.52
CA GLY A 50 -29.80 -25.70 -37.62
C GLY A 50 -28.33 -25.42 -37.40
N ARG A 51 -27.76 -24.45 -38.14
CA ARG A 51 -26.33 -24.13 -38.04
C ARG A 51 -25.95 -23.57 -36.67
N LEU A 52 -26.82 -22.74 -36.08
CA LEU A 52 -26.60 -22.20 -34.75
C LEU A 52 -26.55 -23.30 -33.68
N ALA A 53 -27.43 -24.30 -33.78
CA ALA A 53 -27.46 -25.44 -32.85
C ALA A 53 -26.22 -26.34 -33.02
N GLU A 54 -25.82 -26.63 -34.26
CA GLU A 54 -24.58 -27.36 -34.57
C GLU A 54 -23.35 -26.67 -33.99
N ASP A 55 -23.16 -25.37 -34.29
CA ASP A 55 -21.99 -24.64 -33.83
C ASP A 55 -21.97 -24.54 -32.29
N LEU A 56 -23.12 -24.31 -31.63
CA LEU A 56 -23.18 -24.30 -30.16
C LEU A 56 -22.92 -25.68 -29.55
N ALA A 57 -23.39 -26.77 -30.17
CA ALA A 57 -23.08 -28.13 -29.74
C ALA A 57 -21.58 -28.42 -29.88
N GLN A 58 -20.95 -27.94 -30.95
CA GLN A 58 -19.51 -28.01 -31.11
C GLN A 58 -18.79 -27.20 -30.02
N ARG A 59 -19.25 -25.97 -29.70
CA ARG A 59 -18.66 -25.18 -28.60
C ARG A 59 -18.75 -25.87 -27.24
N LYS A 60 -19.81 -26.66 -27.00
CA LYS A 60 -19.93 -27.46 -25.78
C LYS A 60 -18.83 -28.53 -25.71
N GLN A 61 -18.47 -29.13 -26.84
CA GLN A 61 -17.37 -30.10 -26.91
C GLN A 61 -16.00 -29.41 -26.80
N ASP A 62 -15.80 -28.29 -27.50
CA ASP A 62 -14.54 -27.54 -27.51
C ASP A 62 -14.24 -26.90 -26.12
N TYR A 63 -15.28 -26.49 -25.39
CA TYR A 63 -15.17 -25.81 -24.10
C TYR A 63 -16.10 -26.44 -23.03
N PRO A 64 -15.75 -27.63 -22.49
CA PRO A 64 -16.59 -28.34 -21.52
C PRO A 64 -16.96 -27.51 -20.28
N GLN A 65 -16.07 -26.63 -19.83
CA GLN A 65 -16.26 -25.72 -18.71
C GLN A 65 -17.39 -24.69 -18.94
N LEU A 66 -17.80 -24.46 -20.19
CA LEU A 66 -18.91 -23.57 -20.54
C LEU A 66 -20.23 -24.31 -20.78
N ALA A 67 -20.26 -25.64 -20.62
CA ALA A 67 -21.46 -26.45 -20.89
C ALA A 67 -22.70 -25.95 -20.15
N ALA A 68 -22.55 -25.55 -18.88
CA ALA A 68 -23.64 -25.01 -18.05
C ALA A 68 -24.26 -23.72 -18.61
N LEU A 69 -23.50 -22.93 -19.39
CA LEU A 69 -23.99 -21.72 -20.06
C LEU A 69 -24.56 -22.03 -21.46
N ILE A 70 -24.08 -23.08 -22.11
CA ILE A 70 -24.49 -23.48 -23.47
C ILE A 70 -25.80 -24.28 -23.46
N ASP A 71 -25.99 -25.18 -22.50
CA ASP A 71 -27.16 -26.08 -22.43
C ASP A 71 -28.52 -25.35 -22.37
N PRO A 72 -28.68 -24.26 -21.59
CA PRO A 72 -29.92 -23.48 -21.60
C PRO A 72 -30.19 -22.79 -22.95
N VAL A 73 -29.14 -22.45 -23.69
CA VAL A 73 -29.27 -21.82 -25.01
C VAL A 73 -29.66 -22.86 -26.04
N LEU A 74 -28.98 -24.01 -26.06
CA LEU A 74 -29.29 -25.14 -26.93
C LEU A 74 -30.75 -25.58 -26.76
N SER A 75 -31.19 -25.85 -25.53
CA SER A 75 -32.57 -26.32 -25.28
C SER A 75 -33.66 -25.38 -25.83
N ARG A 76 -33.41 -24.06 -25.83
CA ARG A 76 -34.32 -23.04 -26.39
C ARG A 76 -34.40 -23.05 -27.92
N ILE A 77 -33.33 -23.47 -28.60
CA ILE A 77 -33.25 -23.46 -30.07
C ILE A 77 -33.45 -24.84 -30.70
N THR A 78 -33.15 -25.94 -29.99
CA THR A 78 -33.18 -27.32 -30.52
C THR A 78 -34.52 -27.67 -31.16
N LYS A 79 -35.64 -27.40 -30.48
CA LYS A 79 -36.97 -27.69 -31.02
C LYS A 79 -37.23 -26.98 -32.36
N LYS A 80 -36.73 -25.74 -32.53
CA LYS A 80 -36.87 -25.00 -33.80
C LYS A 80 -35.84 -25.45 -34.84
N ALA A 81 -34.64 -25.84 -34.41
CA ALA A 81 -33.60 -26.39 -35.28
C ALA A 81 -34.04 -27.72 -35.92
N GLU A 82 -34.71 -28.59 -35.17
CA GLU A 82 -35.26 -29.86 -35.67
C GLU A 82 -36.43 -29.65 -36.64
N LEU A 83 -37.36 -28.75 -36.30
CA LEU A 83 -38.56 -28.52 -37.11
C LEU A 83 -38.29 -27.67 -38.37
N ARG A 84 -37.37 -26.70 -38.30
CA ARG A 84 -37.10 -25.72 -39.37
C ARG A 84 -35.61 -25.36 -39.45
N PRO A 85 -34.72 -26.32 -39.77
CA PRO A 85 -33.26 -26.14 -39.70
C PRO A 85 -32.75 -24.99 -40.58
N ASN A 86 -33.34 -24.81 -41.76
CA ASN A 86 -32.90 -23.80 -42.74
C ASN A 86 -33.51 -22.41 -42.52
N SER A 87 -34.37 -22.24 -41.50
CA SER A 87 -34.94 -20.93 -41.19
C SER A 87 -33.95 -20.05 -40.45
N VAL A 88 -33.90 -18.76 -40.80
CA VAL A 88 -33.00 -17.78 -40.16
C VAL A 88 -33.35 -17.63 -38.69
N PHE A 89 -32.34 -17.72 -37.83
CA PHE A 89 -32.47 -17.37 -36.43
C PHE A 89 -32.73 -15.87 -36.29
N SER A 90 -33.88 -15.51 -35.75
CA SER A 90 -34.24 -14.13 -35.48
C SER A 90 -34.95 -13.98 -34.14
N VAL A 91 -34.74 -12.81 -33.54
CA VAL A 91 -35.48 -12.37 -32.36
C VAL A 91 -36.11 -11.02 -32.68
N GLN A 92 -37.40 -10.87 -32.38
CA GLN A 92 -38.14 -9.66 -32.73
C GLN A 92 -38.92 -9.09 -31.55
N ARG A 93 -39.12 -7.77 -31.57
CA ARG A 93 -40.00 -7.03 -30.67
C ARG A 93 -40.79 -6.00 -31.48
N ARG A 94 -42.01 -5.75 -31.02
CA ARG A 94 -42.95 -4.84 -31.66
C ARG A 94 -43.02 -3.53 -30.89
N GLY A 95 -43.10 -2.43 -31.60
CA GLY A 95 -43.31 -1.09 -31.05
C GLY A 95 -44.26 -0.28 -31.91
N THR A 96 -44.83 0.77 -31.33
CA THR A 96 -45.68 1.74 -32.05
C THR A 96 -44.87 2.60 -33.01
N THR A 97 -43.61 2.90 -32.67
CA THR A 97 -42.64 3.60 -33.53
C THR A 97 -41.44 2.69 -33.81
N LYS A 98 -40.62 3.05 -34.82
CA LYS A 98 -39.38 2.34 -35.14
C LYS A 98 -38.40 2.38 -33.97
N GLU A 99 -38.25 3.55 -33.36
CA GLU A 99 -37.37 3.80 -32.23
C GLU A 99 -37.85 3.03 -30.99
N GLY A 100 -39.15 3.05 -30.70
CA GLY A 100 -39.72 2.30 -29.58
C GLY A 100 -39.58 0.78 -29.76
N ALA A 101 -39.73 0.27 -30.98
CA ALA A 101 -39.47 -1.14 -31.28
C ALA A 101 -37.98 -1.52 -31.10
N ALA A 102 -37.06 -0.64 -31.51
CA ALA A 102 -35.62 -0.82 -31.33
C ALA A 102 -35.20 -0.82 -29.86
N GLU A 103 -35.68 0.14 -29.08
CA GLU A 103 -35.39 0.24 -27.64
C GLU A 103 -35.92 -0.99 -26.89
N GLU A 104 -37.14 -1.45 -27.21
CA GLU A 104 -37.70 -2.64 -26.59
C GLU A 104 -36.92 -3.90 -26.95
N LEU A 105 -36.52 -4.02 -28.22
CA LEU A 105 -35.68 -5.13 -28.68
C LEU A 105 -34.32 -5.13 -27.97
N GLN A 106 -33.68 -3.98 -27.87
CA GLN A 106 -32.40 -3.82 -27.19
C GLN A 106 -32.54 -4.17 -25.70
N ARG A 107 -33.53 -3.61 -25.01
CA ARG A 107 -33.78 -3.83 -23.58
C ARG A 107 -34.08 -5.30 -23.27
N ALA A 108 -34.94 -5.95 -24.06
CA ALA A 108 -35.42 -7.30 -23.77
C ALA A 108 -34.48 -8.42 -24.23
N CYS A 109 -33.75 -8.22 -25.33
CA CYS A 109 -33.06 -9.32 -26.03
C CYS A 109 -31.54 -9.17 -26.12
N PHE A 110 -30.98 -7.95 -26.03
CA PHE A 110 -29.57 -7.72 -26.34
C PHE A 110 -28.62 -8.44 -25.38
N SER A 111 -28.91 -8.46 -24.08
CA SER A 111 -28.07 -9.14 -23.08
C SER A 111 -27.97 -10.65 -23.34
N GLN A 112 -29.10 -11.29 -23.64
CA GLN A 112 -29.17 -12.72 -23.96
C GLN A 112 -28.44 -13.03 -25.28
N LEU A 113 -28.65 -12.20 -26.31
CA LEU A 113 -27.99 -12.37 -27.61
C LEU A 113 -26.48 -12.18 -27.51
N ARG A 114 -26.03 -11.18 -26.73
CA ARG A 114 -24.60 -10.95 -26.47
C ARG A 114 -23.95 -12.15 -25.78
N ALA A 115 -24.59 -12.71 -24.74
CA ALA A 115 -24.08 -13.89 -24.05
C ALA A 115 -23.97 -15.10 -25.00
N MET A 116 -25.00 -15.32 -25.84
CA MET A 116 -24.97 -16.38 -26.85
C MET A 116 -23.86 -16.15 -27.90
N MET A 117 -23.68 -14.93 -28.38
CA MET A 117 -22.61 -14.57 -29.34
C MET A 117 -21.22 -14.77 -28.73
N MET A 118 -21.02 -14.46 -27.44
CA MET A 118 -19.75 -14.72 -26.75
C MET A 118 -19.41 -16.21 -26.68
N LEU A 119 -20.41 -17.09 -26.51
CA LEU A 119 -20.21 -18.54 -26.55
C LEU A 119 -19.88 -18.99 -27.98
N LEU A 120 -20.66 -18.54 -28.95
CA LEU A 120 -20.55 -18.93 -30.36
C LEU A 120 -19.21 -18.51 -30.99
N PHE A 121 -18.77 -17.28 -30.71
CA PHE A 121 -17.59 -16.65 -31.33
C PHE A 121 -16.31 -16.78 -30.51
N ARG A 122 -16.32 -17.53 -29.41
CA ARG A 122 -15.13 -17.73 -28.56
C ARG A 122 -13.86 -18.14 -29.32
N PRO A 123 -13.87 -19.13 -30.24
CA PRO A 123 -12.65 -19.47 -30.96
C PRO A 123 -12.23 -18.41 -32.00
N LEU A 124 -13.18 -17.63 -32.53
CA LEU A 124 -12.84 -16.46 -33.34
C LEU A 124 -12.13 -15.40 -32.48
N TYR A 125 -12.63 -15.16 -31.26
CA TYR A 125 -11.99 -14.28 -30.28
C TYR A 125 -10.58 -14.77 -29.92
N GLU A 126 -10.40 -16.04 -29.56
CA GLU A 126 -9.10 -16.61 -29.19
C GLU A 126 -8.09 -16.52 -30.34
N ARG A 127 -8.53 -16.83 -31.57
CA ARG A 127 -7.71 -16.66 -32.77
C ARG A 127 -7.31 -15.20 -32.97
N ASN A 128 -8.26 -14.27 -32.87
CA ASN A 128 -8.00 -12.85 -33.09
C ASN A 128 -7.13 -12.25 -31.96
N LEU A 129 -7.23 -12.78 -30.73
CA LEU A 129 -6.44 -12.35 -29.59
C LEU A 129 -4.96 -12.63 -29.84
N ALA A 130 -4.62 -13.80 -30.39
CA ALA A 130 -3.24 -14.17 -30.73
C ALA A 130 -2.58 -13.21 -31.74
N TYR A 131 -3.37 -12.57 -32.60
CA TYR A 131 -2.91 -11.57 -33.58
C TYR A 131 -3.10 -10.12 -33.13
N GLY A 132 -3.61 -9.89 -31.91
CA GLY A 132 -3.92 -8.56 -31.38
C GLY A 132 -5.05 -7.85 -32.14
N ASP A 133 -5.88 -8.59 -32.88
CA ASP A 133 -6.99 -8.06 -33.69
C ASP A 133 -8.28 -7.83 -32.90
N VAL A 134 -8.28 -8.23 -31.62
CA VAL A 134 -9.34 -7.98 -30.64
C VAL A 134 -9.28 -6.52 -30.16
N THR A 135 -10.45 -5.91 -29.96
CA THR A 135 -10.55 -4.57 -29.35
C THR A 135 -10.43 -4.65 -27.82
N VAL A 136 -10.00 -3.58 -27.15
CA VAL A 136 -9.97 -3.56 -25.68
C VAL A 136 -11.35 -3.81 -25.08
N ALA A 137 -12.41 -3.26 -25.68
CA ALA A 137 -13.78 -3.47 -25.23
C ALA A 137 -14.19 -4.95 -25.34
N ASP A 138 -13.87 -5.61 -26.45
CA ASP A 138 -14.11 -7.05 -26.62
C ASP A 138 -13.28 -7.86 -25.60
N PHE A 139 -12.00 -7.52 -25.38
CA PHE A 139 -11.17 -8.16 -24.37
C PHE A 139 -11.81 -8.09 -22.98
N VAL A 140 -12.21 -6.89 -22.55
CA VAL A 140 -12.87 -6.68 -21.25
C VAL A 140 -14.20 -7.42 -21.17
N LEU A 141 -14.95 -7.51 -22.27
CA LEU A 141 -16.20 -8.26 -22.31
C LEU A 141 -15.96 -9.75 -22.02
N TYR A 142 -15.03 -10.39 -22.72
CA TYR A 142 -14.69 -11.81 -22.54
C TYR A 142 -14.04 -12.11 -21.19
N GLN A 143 -13.32 -11.15 -20.60
CA GLN A 143 -12.60 -11.31 -19.33
C GLN A 143 -13.34 -10.71 -18.11
N SER A 144 -14.56 -10.21 -18.29
CA SER A 144 -15.28 -9.45 -17.24
C SER A 144 -15.45 -10.20 -15.92
N GLU A 145 -15.65 -11.52 -15.97
CA GLU A 145 -15.81 -12.38 -14.80
C GLU A 145 -14.49 -12.64 -14.05
N VAL A 146 -13.35 -12.53 -14.73
CA VAL A 146 -12.02 -12.84 -14.17
C VAL A 146 -11.14 -11.61 -13.93
N LEU A 147 -11.47 -10.48 -14.55
CA LEU A 147 -10.79 -9.21 -14.32
C LEU A 147 -10.88 -8.79 -12.84
N TYR A 148 -9.71 -8.54 -12.26
CA TYR A 148 -9.51 -8.15 -10.87
C TYR A 148 -10.05 -9.15 -9.84
N MET A 149 -10.10 -10.45 -10.16
CA MET A 149 -10.59 -11.48 -9.21
C MET A 149 -9.76 -11.60 -7.93
N GLY A 150 -8.48 -11.22 -7.95
CA GLY A 150 -7.63 -11.17 -6.75
C GLY A 150 -7.93 -10.00 -5.80
N GLU A 151 -8.86 -9.10 -6.17
CA GLU A 151 -9.22 -7.93 -5.39
C GLU A 151 -10.46 -8.18 -4.52
N LEU A 152 -10.53 -7.47 -3.39
CA LEU A 152 -11.73 -7.46 -2.54
C LEU A 152 -12.99 -7.04 -3.34
N PRO A 153 -14.19 -7.59 -3.06
CA PRO A 153 -15.40 -7.33 -3.86
C PRO A 153 -15.74 -5.83 -4.05
N GLU A 154 -15.60 -5.01 -3.01
CA GLU A 154 -15.81 -3.57 -3.08
C GLU A 154 -14.77 -2.87 -4.00
N THR A 155 -13.51 -3.26 -3.86
CA THR A 155 -12.40 -2.76 -4.67
C THR A 155 -12.60 -3.14 -6.13
N ARG A 156 -12.93 -4.40 -6.41
CA ARG A 156 -13.25 -4.89 -7.76
C ARG A 156 -14.39 -4.10 -8.40
N THR A 157 -15.45 -3.83 -7.65
CA THR A 157 -16.58 -3.00 -8.13
C THR A 157 -16.12 -1.59 -8.51
N ARG A 158 -15.27 -0.95 -7.69
CA ARG A 158 -14.71 0.37 -7.99
C ARG A 158 -13.79 0.35 -9.21
N LEU A 159 -12.93 -0.65 -9.34
CA LEU A 159 -12.01 -0.80 -10.49
C LEU A 159 -12.79 -1.00 -11.79
N LEU A 160 -13.80 -1.87 -11.79
CA LEU A 160 -14.68 -2.07 -12.94
C LEU A 160 -15.48 -0.79 -13.27
N GLY A 161 -15.88 -0.03 -12.25
CA GLY A 161 -16.49 1.30 -12.43
C GLY A 161 -15.55 2.25 -13.18
N CYS A 162 -14.31 2.42 -12.69
CA CYS A 162 -13.29 3.26 -13.33
C CYS A 162 -12.95 2.80 -14.76
N LEU A 163 -12.88 1.49 -14.97
CA LEU A 163 -12.65 0.88 -16.28
C LEU A 163 -13.73 1.32 -17.28
N LYS A 164 -15.01 1.19 -16.90
CA LYS A 164 -16.15 1.56 -17.74
C LYS A 164 -16.30 3.06 -17.95
N SER A 165 -16.11 3.87 -16.91
CA SER A 165 -16.38 5.30 -16.97
C SER A 165 -15.27 6.13 -17.60
N THR A 166 -14.02 5.66 -17.55
CA THR A 166 -12.85 6.51 -17.84
C THR A 166 -11.87 5.87 -18.81
N ILE A 167 -11.63 4.55 -18.70
CA ILE A 167 -10.63 3.88 -19.54
C ILE A 167 -11.22 3.45 -20.88
N LEU A 168 -12.30 2.67 -20.87
CA LEU A 168 -12.95 2.16 -22.08
C LEU A 168 -13.38 3.25 -23.07
N PRO A 169 -13.88 4.43 -22.66
CA PRO A 169 -14.19 5.50 -23.60
C PRO A 169 -12.98 5.98 -24.44
N GLU A 170 -11.75 5.79 -23.94
CA GLU A 170 -10.54 6.32 -24.56
C GLU A 170 -9.77 5.30 -25.41
N ILE A 171 -9.88 4.01 -25.08
CA ILE A 171 -9.14 2.92 -25.74
C ILE A 171 -10.03 1.73 -26.15
N GLY A 172 -11.31 1.72 -25.81
CA GLY A 172 -12.21 0.57 -25.98
C GLY A 172 -12.28 0.08 -27.42
N ASP A 173 -12.41 0.99 -28.38
CA ASP A 173 -12.53 0.67 -29.81
C ASP A 173 -11.18 0.39 -30.49
N ARG A 174 -10.06 0.54 -29.77
CA ARG A 174 -8.73 0.26 -30.31
C ARG A 174 -8.45 -1.23 -30.27
N LYS A 175 -7.83 -1.74 -31.34
CA LYS A 175 -7.29 -3.11 -31.35
C LYS A 175 -6.03 -3.17 -30.50
N LEU A 176 -5.78 -4.33 -29.89
CA LEU A 176 -4.59 -4.55 -29.05
C LEU A 176 -3.28 -4.32 -29.81
N LYS A 177 -3.23 -4.66 -31.10
CA LYS A 177 -2.06 -4.43 -31.95
C LYS A 177 -1.79 -2.97 -32.30
N ASP A 178 -2.82 -2.12 -32.21
CA ASP A 178 -2.74 -0.69 -32.49
C ASP A 178 -2.46 0.11 -31.19
N LEU A 179 -2.36 -0.56 -30.03
CA LEU A 179 -2.03 0.02 -28.74
C LEU A 179 -0.54 -0.08 -28.45
N ASP A 180 0.27 0.57 -29.29
CA ASP A 180 1.69 0.75 -29.01
C ASP A 180 1.93 1.76 -27.87
N ALA A 181 3.19 1.91 -27.46
CA ALA A 181 3.57 2.83 -26.38
C ALA A 181 3.18 4.30 -26.68
N ALA A 182 3.18 4.72 -27.95
CA ALA A 182 2.86 6.09 -28.34
C ALA A 182 1.36 6.37 -28.22
N GLU A 183 0.51 5.47 -28.71
CA GLU A 183 -0.95 5.59 -28.60
C GLU A 183 -1.42 5.41 -27.16
N GLN A 184 -0.82 4.50 -26.39
CA GLN A 184 -1.08 4.37 -24.95
C GLN A 184 -0.77 5.67 -24.20
N LYS A 185 0.39 6.28 -24.47
CA LYS A 185 0.76 7.59 -23.90
C LYS A 185 -0.25 8.67 -24.28
N LYS A 186 -0.71 8.69 -25.53
CA LYS A 186 -1.72 9.65 -26.01
C LYS A 186 -3.06 9.44 -25.33
N ALA A 187 -3.49 8.20 -25.15
CA ALA A 187 -4.72 7.84 -24.45
C ALA A 187 -4.67 8.22 -22.96
N LEU A 188 -3.56 7.95 -22.28
CA LEU A 188 -3.38 8.34 -20.88
C LEU A 188 -3.43 9.86 -20.69
N ARG A 189 -2.89 10.64 -21.63
CA ARG A 189 -3.04 12.11 -21.64
C ARG A 189 -4.47 12.58 -21.91
N ARG A 190 -5.30 11.80 -22.61
CA ARG A 190 -6.74 12.11 -22.76
C ARG A 190 -7.47 11.81 -21.46
N MET A 191 -7.23 10.64 -20.86
CA MET A 191 -7.78 10.25 -19.56
C MET A 191 -7.42 11.27 -18.47
N ASP A 192 -6.16 11.71 -18.37
CA ASP A 192 -5.75 12.74 -17.39
C ASP A 192 -6.47 14.07 -17.60
N ARG A 193 -6.65 14.51 -18.85
CA ARG A 193 -7.44 15.72 -19.17
C ARG A 193 -8.89 15.60 -18.71
N THR A 194 -9.51 14.44 -18.93
CA THR A 194 -10.88 14.15 -18.45
C THR A 194 -10.94 14.20 -16.92
N LEU A 195 -10.00 13.54 -16.24
CA LEU A 195 -9.91 13.56 -14.77
C LEU A 195 -9.62 14.97 -14.19
N CYS A 196 -8.88 15.81 -14.92
CA CYS A 196 -8.66 17.20 -14.56
C CYS A 196 -9.94 18.03 -14.70
N ARG A 197 -10.67 17.85 -15.81
CA ARG A 197 -11.94 18.55 -16.06
C ARG A 197 -13.01 18.21 -15.02
N GLU A 198 -13.01 16.98 -14.51
CA GLU A 198 -13.94 16.52 -13.48
C GLU A 198 -13.51 16.83 -12.04
N ASP A 199 -12.38 17.54 -11.84
CA ASP A 199 -11.77 17.78 -10.53
C ASP A 199 -11.65 16.50 -9.67
N ALA A 200 -11.22 15.41 -10.31
CA ALA A 200 -11.17 14.10 -9.68
C ALA A 200 -10.17 14.06 -8.51
N LYS A 201 -10.65 13.68 -7.32
CA LYS A 201 -9.83 13.47 -6.11
C LYS A 201 -8.70 12.46 -6.36
N ALA A 202 -7.62 12.59 -5.57
CA ALA A 202 -6.45 11.70 -5.63
C ALA A 202 -6.82 10.21 -5.53
N SER A 203 -7.77 9.85 -4.67
CA SER A 203 -8.25 8.48 -4.52
C SER A 203 -8.85 7.92 -5.82
N ARG A 204 -9.68 8.70 -6.53
CA ARG A 204 -10.27 8.30 -7.81
C ARG A 204 -9.20 8.13 -8.88
N ARG A 205 -8.21 9.04 -8.93
CA ARG A 205 -7.06 8.93 -9.86
C ARG A 205 -6.24 7.66 -9.59
N ALA A 206 -5.98 7.34 -8.33
CA ALA A 206 -5.30 6.10 -7.94
C ALA A 206 -6.07 4.85 -8.37
N TYR A 207 -7.41 4.83 -8.21
CA TYR A 207 -8.24 3.73 -8.70
C TYR A 207 -8.25 3.62 -10.24
N VAL A 208 -8.28 4.73 -10.97
CA VAL A 208 -8.19 4.72 -12.44
C VAL A 208 -6.83 4.20 -12.89
N ARG A 209 -5.73 4.61 -12.23
CA ARG A 209 -4.38 4.09 -12.51
C ARG A 209 -4.30 2.58 -12.26
N ARG A 210 -4.76 2.12 -11.09
CA ARG A 210 -4.76 0.70 -10.73
C ARG A 210 -5.63 -0.12 -11.69
N ALA A 211 -6.79 0.38 -12.10
CA ALA A 211 -7.63 -0.26 -13.09
C ALA A 211 -6.93 -0.33 -14.45
N TYR A 212 -6.27 0.73 -14.89
CA TYR A 212 -5.51 0.72 -16.14
C TYR A 212 -4.36 -0.29 -16.10
N GLN A 213 -3.56 -0.30 -15.03
CA GLN A 213 -2.46 -1.26 -14.86
C GLN A 213 -2.97 -2.70 -14.85
N GLY A 214 -4.02 -3.00 -14.08
CA GLY A 214 -4.57 -4.35 -14.01
C GLY A 214 -5.21 -4.80 -15.33
N LEU A 215 -5.80 -3.88 -16.12
CA LEU A 215 -6.25 -4.18 -17.48
C LEU A 215 -5.08 -4.58 -18.38
N ILE A 216 -4.02 -3.78 -18.42
CA ILE A 216 -2.84 -4.05 -19.26
C ILE A 216 -2.18 -5.36 -18.84
N GLN A 217 -2.02 -5.60 -17.54
CA GLN A 217 -1.48 -6.86 -17.03
C GLN A 217 -2.34 -8.06 -17.43
N ALA A 218 -3.67 -7.94 -17.39
CA ALA A 218 -4.56 -9.00 -17.83
C ALA A 218 -4.41 -9.29 -19.33
N ILE A 219 -4.22 -8.26 -20.16
CA ILE A 219 -3.93 -8.41 -21.60
C ILE A 219 -2.60 -9.16 -21.80
N GLU A 220 -1.55 -8.81 -21.06
CA GLU A 220 -0.27 -9.52 -21.15
C GLU A 220 -0.38 -10.98 -20.72
N ASN A 221 -1.05 -11.24 -19.60
CA ASN A 221 -1.26 -12.59 -19.09
C ASN A 221 -2.08 -13.46 -20.04
N SER A 222 -2.84 -12.85 -20.96
CA SER A 222 -3.55 -13.56 -22.03
C SER A 222 -2.68 -13.96 -23.23
N GLY A 223 -1.39 -13.58 -23.21
CA GLY A 223 -0.40 -13.91 -24.25
C GLY A 223 -0.06 -12.76 -25.20
N TRP A 224 -0.68 -11.58 -25.06
CA TRP A 224 -0.38 -10.40 -25.89
C TRP A 224 0.63 -9.46 -25.22
N LEU A 225 1.91 -9.58 -25.58
CA LEU A 225 3.02 -8.80 -24.98
C LEU A 225 3.17 -7.38 -25.54
N GLY A 226 2.40 -6.99 -26.56
CA GLY A 226 2.52 -5.68 -27.22
C GLY A 226 2.15 -4.48 -26.34
N SER A 227 1.62 -4.71 -25.14
CA SER A 227 1.06 -3.67 -24.28
C SER A 227 1.89 -3.35 -23.03
N ALA A 228 3.05 -3.98 -22.83
CA ALA A 228 3.90 -3.87 -21.63
C ALA A 228 4.27 -2.45 -21.19
N ALA A 229 4.47 -1.55 -22.17
CA ALA A 229 4.80 -0.17 -21.89
C ALA A 229 3.73 0.54 -21.04
N GLY A 230 2.48 0.09 -21.12
CA GLY A 230 1.32 0.72 -20.48
C GLY A 230 1.39 0.70 -18.96
N ILE A 231 1.95 -0.36 -18.37
CA ILE A 231 2.10 -0.48 -16.91
C ILE A 231 2.97 0.67 -16.37
N ARG A 232 4.11 0.94 -17.03
CA ARG A 232 5.04 2.03 -16.69
C ARG A 232 4.49 3.40 -17.07
N LEU A 233 3.73 3.49 -18.16
CA LEU A 233 3.14 4.75 -18.60
C LEU A 233 1.96 5.19 -17.71
N ALA A 234 1.37 4.28 -16.94
CA ALA A 234 0.22 4.55 -16.08
C ALA A 234 0.49 5.67 -15.05
N ASP A 235 1.75 5.90 -14.68
CA ASP A 235 2.17 6.99 -13.81
C ASP A 235 1.90 8.38 -14.41
N LEU A 236 1.64 8.49 -15.72
CA LEU A 236 1.17 9.73 -16.35
C LEU A 236 -0.23 10.16 -15.89
N LEU A 237 -1.03 9.25 -15.34
CA LEU A 237 -2.31 9.57 -14.69
C LEU A 237 -2.10 10.20 -13.30
N GLU A 238 -0.89 10.07 -12.78
CA GLU A 238 -0.45 10.72 -11.57
C GLU A 238 0.11 12.10 -11.91
N ARG A 239 -0.65 13.13 -11.56
CA ARG A 239 0.03 14.26 -10.95
C ARG A 239 0.29 13.85 -9.53
N SER A 240 1.45 13.23 -9.26
CA SER A 240 1.97 13.17 -7.91
C SER A 240 2.31 14.62 -7.54
N TRP A 241 1.29 15.38 -7.14
CA TRP A 241 1.46 16.50 -6.23
C TRP A 241 1.82 15.99 -4.83
N GLU A 242 2.17 14.71 -4.70
CA GLU A 242 3.05 14.26 -3.63
C GLU A 242 4.32 15.10 -3.73
N ARG A 243 4.33 16.15 -2.89
CA ARG A 243 5.51 16.69 -2.26
C ARG A 243 6.61 15.63 -2.32
N ASN A 244 7.65 15.86 -3.13
CA ASN A 244 8.77 14.93 -3.20
C ASN A 244 9.37 14.84 -1.79
N THR A 245 8.91 13.86 -1.01
CA THR A 245 9.18 13.76 0.42
C THR A 245 10.66 13.50 0.63
N GLN A 246 11.34 12.88 -0.33
CA GLN A 246 12.78 12.71 -0.31
C GLN A 246 13.52 14.05 -0.38
N ILE A 247 13.15 14.95 -1.31
CA ILE A 247 13.73 16.32 -1.37
C ILE A 247 13.33 17.15 -0.14
N LEU A 248 12.10 16.99 0.36
CA LEU A 248 11.69 17.66 1.59
C LEU A 248 12.49 17.17 2.80
N ASN A 249 12.73 15.87 2.89
CA ASN A 249 13.44 15.23 4.00
C ASN A 249 14.94 15.47 3.93
N SER A 250 15.52 15.65 2.73
CA SER A 250 16.94 16.00 2.59
C SER A 250 17.28 17.38 3.14
N ALA A 251 16.28 18.28 3.22
CA ALA A 251 16.43 19.61 3.77
C ALA A 251 16.02 19.71 5.27
N ARG A 252 15.53 18.62 5.87
CA ARG A 252 15.23 18.58 7.32
C ARG A 252 16.48 18.17 8.10
N PRO A 253 16.76 18.75 9.28
CA PRO A 253 17.82 18.26 10.17
C PRO A 253 17.65 16.77 10.41
N HIS A 254 18.71 15.97 10.22
CA HIS A 254 18.63 14.52 10.33
C HIS A 254 18.38 14.05 11.78
N CYS A 255 19.03 14.71 12.74
CA CYS A 255 18.92 14.48 14.18
C CYS A 255 19.10 15.82 14.92
N LEU A 256 19.06 15.82 16.26
CA LEU A 256 19.49 16.98 17.05
C LEU A 256 21.02 17.07 17.00
N ASP A 257 21.56 18.28 17.02
CA ASP A 257 22.98 18.46 17.32
C ASP A 257 23.24 18.31 18.84
N ASP A 258 24.51 18.24 19.24
CA ASP A 258 24.89 18.00 20.64
C ASP A 258 24.46 19.12 21.58
N VAL A 259 24.44 20.36 21.10
CA VAL A 259 24.04 21.52 21.89
C VAL A 259 22.53 21.47 22.13
N GLN A 260 21.76 21.26 21.07
CA GLN A 260 20.30 21.09 21.13
C GLN A 260 19.91 19.91 22.02
N ARG A 261 20.58 18.76 21.87
CA ARG A 261 20.31 17.58 22.69
C ARG A 261 20.62 17.84 24.16
N THR A 262 21.78 18.43 24.45
CA THR A 262 22.18 18.77 25.82
C THR A 262 21.17 19.72 26.47
N GLU A 263 20.75 20.75 25.74
CA GLU A 263 19.79 21.74 26.25
C GLU A 263 18.39 21.15 26.47
N LEU A 264 17.90 20.33 25.54
CA LEU A 264 16.63 19.61 25.69
C LEU A 264 16.61 18.76 26.97
N PHE A 265 17.63 17.93 27.18
CA PHE A 265 17.69 17.06 28.36
C PHE A 265 18.01 17.84 29.64
N ARG A 266 18.68 19.00 29.55
CA ARG A 266 18.86 19.93 30.69
C ARG A 266 17.51 20.46 31.17
N ILE A 267 16.65 20.91 30.27
CA ILE A 267 15.30 21.40 30.59
C ILE A 267 14.44 20.26 31.14
N LEU A 268 14.43 19.10 30.48
CA LEU A 268 13.64 17.94 30.91
C LEU A 268 14.01 17.39 32.30
N ARG A 269 15.23 17.64 32.79
CA ARG A 269 15.64 17.24 34.16
C ARG A 269 14.91 18.03 35.26
N GLN A 270 14.23 19.13 34.93
CA GLN A 270 13.46 19.89 35.90
C GLN A 270 12.28 19.05 36.44
N PRO A 271 12.04 18.99 37.77
CA PRO A 271 10.96 18.17 38.34
C PRO A 271 9.57 18.48 37.79
N ALA A 272 9.32 19.74 37.43
CA ALA A 272 8.05 20.19 36.85
C ALA A 272 7.75 19.57 35.48
N LEU A 273 8.78 19.13 34.76
CA LEU A 273 8.68 18.56 33.41
C LEU A 273 8.82 17.03 33.40
N LEU A 274 8.65 16.36 34.55
CA LEU A 274 8.79 14.90 34.64
C LEU A 274 7.83 14.15 33.70
N TYR A 275 6.62 14.68 33.47
CA TYR A 275 5.67 14.06 32.54
C TYR A 275 6.14 14.21 31.09
N GLU A 276 6.56 15.41 30.69
CA GLU A 276 7.14 15.67 29.37
C GLU A 276 8.42 14.83 29.15
N TYR A 277 9.25 14.67 30.20
CA TYR A 277 10.43 13.79 30.15
C TYR A 277 10.02 12.33 29.96
N PHE A 278 8.97 11.87 30.64
CA PHE A 278 8.41 10.54 30.43
C PHE A 278 7.92 10.34 28.98
N LEU A 279 7.20 11.31 28.39
CA LEU A 279 6.78 11.23 26.99
C LEU A 279 7.97 11.14 26.03
N VAL A 280 9.01 11.94 26.25
CA VAL A 280 10.25 11.89 25.45
C VAL A 280 10.95 10.53 25.61
N ALA A 281 10.98 9.97 26.83
CA ALA A 281 11.53 8.65 27.09
C ALA A 281 10.81 7.53 26.31
N LEU A 282 9.47 7.61 26.21
CA LEU A 282 8.68 6.67 25.41
C LEU A 282 8.95 6.82 23.90
N LEU A 283 9.07 8.06 23.40
CA LEU A 283 9.44 8.31 22.00
C LEU A 283 10.83 7.75 21.68
N TYR A 284 11.80 7.95 22.58
CA TYR A 284 13.16 7.42 22.43
C TYR A 284 13.23 5.90 22.57
N SER A 285 12.21 5.27 23.15
CA SER A 285 12.03 3.81 23.17
C SER A 285 11.41 3.27 21.86
N GLY A 286 11.04 4.16 20.94
CA GLY A 286 10.49 3.81 19.63
C GLY A 286 8.96 3.92 19.51
N MET A 287 8.27 4.43 20.53
CA MET A 287 6.82 4.66 20.43
C MET A 287 6.50 5.92 19.61
N ASP A 288 5.30 5.97 19.04
CA ASP A 288 4.72 7.20 18.50
C ASP A 288 3.56 7.73 19.37
N ALA A 289 3.14 8.98 19.15
CA ALA A 289 2.09 9.60 19.96
C ALA A 289 0.74 8.83 19.90
N ALA A 290 0.46 8.14 18.78
CA ALA A 290 -0.72 7.29 18.64
C ALA A 290 -0.67 6.04 19.52
N GLU A 291 0.52 5.47 19.70
CA GLU A 291 0.78 4.34 20.58
C GLU A 291 0.76 4.77 22.05
N ILE A 292 1.43 5.87 22.39
CA ILE A 292 1.45 6.42 23.76
C ILE A 292 0.04 6.73 24.25
N ALA A 293 -0.81 7.34 23.40
CA ALA A 293 -2.20 7.65 23.75
C ALA A 293 -3.10 6.41 23.90
N ALA A 294 -2.67 5.24 23.42
CA ALA A 294 -3.44 4.00 23.49
C ALA A 294 -3.02 3.09 24.65
N ALA A 295 -1.74 3.12 25.02
CA ALA A 295 -1.16 2.26 26.04
C ALA A 295 -1.50 2.73 27.47
N CYS A 296 -1.50 1.79 28.40
CA CYS A 296 -1.69 2.01 29.83
C CYS A 296 -0.45 1.57 30.61
N PHE A 297 -0.29 2.03 31.86
CA PHE A 297 0.85 1.59 32.68
C PHE A 297 0.81 0.09 32.96
N GLY A 298 -0.38 -0.51 33.01
CA GLY A 298 -0.57 -1.95 33.16
C GLY A 298 -0.14 -2.80 31.97
N ASP A 299 0.20 -2.17 30.83
CA ASP A 299 0.72 -2.87 29.65
C ASP A 299 2.24 -3.13 29.75
N PHE A 300 2.91 -2.60 30.79
CA PHE A 300 4.34 -2.84 31.02
C PHE A 300 4.60 -4.20 31.67
N ASP A 301 5.48 -4.97 31.04
CA ASP A 301 6.09 -6.18 31.56
C ASP A 301 7.55 -5.92 31.97
N VAL A 302 8.04 -6.65 32.97
CA VAL A 302 9.41 -6.53 33.49
C VAL A 302 10.18 -7.82 33.29
N LEU A 303 11.23 -7.76 32.47
CA LEU A 303 12.22 -8.83 32.34
C LEU A 303 13.36 -8.59 33.33
N LYS A 304 13.59 -9.54 34.24
CA LYS A 304 14.69 -9.49 35.22
C LYS A 304 15.84 -10.37 34.76
N PHE A 305 17.05 -9.82 34.71
CA PHE A 305 18.27 -10.58 34.41
C PHE A 305 19.49 -9.90 35.06
N ASN A 306 20.41 -10.69 35.64
CA ASN A 306 21.69 -10.21 36.20
C ASN A 306 21.58 -8.93 37.05
N GLY A 307 20.57 -8.83 37.92
CA GLY A 307 20.34 -7.66 38.78
C GLY A 307 19.80 -6.41 38.07
N GLN A 308 19.46 -6.51 36.78
CA GLN A 308 18.86 -5.44 35.98
C GLN A 308 17.38 -5.73 35.69
N CYS A 309 16.62 -4.65 35.50
CA CYS A 309 15.22 -4.68 35.08
C CYS A 309 15.09 -4.06 33.68
N CYS A 310 14.53 -4.81 32.75
CA CYS A 310 14.17 -4.34 31.42
C CYS A 310 12.65 -4.23 31.33
N TYR A 311 12.16 -2.99 31.22
CA TYR A 311 10.75 -2.69 31.02
C TYR A 311 10.41 -2.80 29.55
N THR A 312 9.35 -3.53 29.25
CA THR A 312 8.87 -3.76 27.89
C THR A 312 7.37 -3.64 27.82
N LEU A 313 6.81 -3.37 26.64
CA LEU A 313 5.37 -3.40 26.41
C LEU A 313 5.08 -3.84 24.98
N ILE A 314 3.95 -4.52 24.76
CA ILE A 314 3.55 -4.98 23.43
C ILE A 314 2.52 -4.01 22.85
N ILE A 315 2.83 -3.46 21.67
CA ILE A 315 1.93 -2.56 20.95
C ILE A 315 0.81 -3.38 20.29
N THR A 316 -0.36 -3.38 20.92
CA THR A 316 -1.56 -4.04 20.38
C THR A 316 -2.67 -3.06 20.03
N ARG A 317 -2.51 -1.77 20.35
CA ARG A 317 -3.53 -0.72 20.17
C ARG A 317 -2.87 0.59 19.76
N ARG A 318 -3.58 1.38 18.96
CA ARG A 318 -3.18 2.73 18.53
C ARG A 318 -4.39 3.65 18.44
N VAL A 319 -4.22 4.91 18.80
CA VAL A 319 -5.27 5.93 18.62
C VAL A 319 -5.15 6.54 17.23
N ARG A 320 -6.27 6.65 16.51
CA ARG A 320 -6.37 7.40 15.27
C ARG A 320 -7.46 8.46 15.37
N LYS A 321 -7.25 9.60 14.71
CA LYS A 321 -8.26 10.65 14.60
C LYS A 321 -9.16 10.38 13.40
N LEU A 322 -10.45 10.20 13.65
CA LEU A 322 -11.50 10.15 12.63
C LEU A 322 -12.30 11.46 12.73
N HIS A 323 -12.08 12.36 11.77
CA HIS A 323 -12.69 13.69 11.77
C HIS A 323 -12.33 14.48 13.06
N LYS A 324 -13.31 14.76 13.93
CA LYS A 324 -13.14 15.49 15.19
C LYS A 324 -13.04 14.57 16.42
N ARG A 325 -13.06 13.24 16.25
CA ARG A 325 -13.05 12.28 17.37
C ARG A 325 -11.87 11.32 17.27
N TYR A 326 -11.36 10.92 18.43
CA TYR A 326 -10.37 9.86 18.53
C TYR A 326 -11.06 8.50 18.59
N SER A 327 -10.44 7.50 17.95
CA SER A 327 -10.88 6.10 17.97
C SER A 327 -9.67 5.21 18.16
N THR A 328 -9.85 4.08 18.86
CA THR A 328 -8.79 3.09 19.06
C THR A 328 -8.85 2.04 17.97
N LEU A 329 -7.71 1.72 17.38
CA LEU A 329 -7.50 0.63 16.45
C LEU A 329 -6.68 -0.46 17.16
N SER A 330 -7.21 -1.68 17.23
CA SER A 330 -6.56 -2.84 17.88
C SER A 330 -5.95 -3.79 16.87
N ALA A 331 -4.97 -4.59 17.29
CA ALA A 331 -4.33 -5.63 16.47
C ALA A 331 -5.30 -6.72 15.99
N THR A 332 -6.46 -6.86 16.62
CA THR A 332 -7.55 -7.73 16.16
C THR A 332 -8.31 -7.19 14.94
N ASN A 333 -8.07 -5.93 14.56
CA ASN A 333 -8.68 -5.31 13.40
C ASN A 333 -7.80 -5.51 12.17
N GLN A 334 -8.39 -5.95 11.04
CA GLN A 334 -7.67 -6.14 9.77
C GLN A 334 -7.00 -4.86 9.24
N ALA A 335 -7.45 -3.67 9.65
CA ALA A 335 -6.84 -2.40 9.28
C ALA A 335 -5.64 -2.01 10.16
N PHE A 336 -5.30 -2.80 11.18
CA PHE A 336 -4.13 -2.54 12.03
C PHE A 336 -2.84 -2.80 11.23
N PRO A 337 -1.91 -1.84 11.16
CA PRO A 337 -0.66 -2.05 10.44
C PRO A 337 0.20 -3.11 11.13
N ILE A 338 0.44 -4.24 10.48
CA ILE A 338 1.15 -5.38 11.08
C ILE A 338 2.54 -5.01 11.60
N GLN A 339 3.26 -4.14 10.90
CA GLN A 339 4.58 -3.64 11.30
C GLN A 339 4.57 -2.88 12.64
N LYS A 340 3.39 -2.48 13.13
CA LYS A 340 3.23 -1.81 14.43
C LYS A 340 3.05 -2.80 15.57
N LEU A 341 2.68 -4.05 15.30
CA LEU A 341 2.59 -5.12 16.30
C LEU A 341 4.01 -5.54 16.69
N ARG A 342 4.51 -4.99 17.79
CA ARG A 342 5.90 -5.18 18.21
C ARG A 342 6.05 -4.99 19.71
N ARG A 343 7.14 -5.53 20.24
CA ARG A 343 7.58 -5.28 21.60
C ARG A 343 8.48 -4.05 21.64
N VAL A 344 8.07 -3.05 22.40
CA VAL A 344 8.87 -1.87 22.73
C VAL A 344 9.71 -2.21 23.96
N VAL A 345 10.95 -1.73 23.96
CA VAL A 345 11.93 -1.97 25.02
C VAL A 345 12.43 -0.62 25.48
N LEU A 346 12.28 -0.34 26.78
CA LEU A 346 12.76 0.91 27.36
C LEU A 346 14.27 0.80 27.58
N PRO A 347 15.09 1.75 27.09
CA PRO A 347 16.48 1.84 27.52
C PRO A 347 16.55 2.09 29.04
N PRO A 348 17.68 1.77 29.70
CA PRO A 348 17.80 1.88 31.16
C PRO A 348 17.35 3.25 31.69
N TRP A 349 17.83 4.34 31.09
CA TRP A 349 17.47 5.69 31.51
C TRP A 349 15.97 5.98 31.36
N ALA A 350 15.29 5.45 30.33
CA ALA A 350 13.84 5.59 30.18
C ALA A 350 13.09 4.77 31.23
N GLY A 351 13.62 3.61 31.60
CA GLY A 351 13.14 2.81 32.74
C GLY A 351 13.23 3.58 34.05
N ASP A 352 14.32 4.30 34.28
CA ASP A 352 14.47 5.16 35.47
C ASP A 352 13.43 6.29 35.48
N ILE A 353 13.18 6.93 34.33
CA ILE A 353 12.13 7.96 34.22
C ILE A 353 10.73 7.39 34.43
N LEU A 354 10.43 6.19 33.93
CA LEU A 354 9.18 5.47 34.22
C LEU A 354 9.02 5.28 35.72
N MET A 355 10.04 4.80 36.42
CA MET A 355 9.98 4.59 37.88
C MET A 355 9.74 5.88 38.65
N ARG A 356 10.44 6.97 38.29
CA ARG A 356 10.21 8.29 38.89
C ARG A 356 8.79 8.79 38.64
N ARG A 357 8.23 8.55 37.46
CA ARG A 357 6.84 8.91 37.13
C ARG A 357 5.84 8.07 37.95
N LEU A 358 6.08 6.78 38.14
CA LEU A 358 5.26 5.92 38.99
C LEU A 358 5.28 6.38 40.46
N GLU A 359 6.46 6.72 40.98
CA GLU A 359 6.60 7.29 42.32
C GLU A 359 5.85 8.62 42.48
N GLN A 360 5.92 9.49 41.47
CA GLN A 360 5.15 10.73 41.45
C GLN A 360 3.63 10.47 41.44
N LEU A 361 3.14 9.48 40.69
CA LEU A 361 1.72 9.14 40.70
C LEU A 361 1.29 8.60 42.07
N ARG A 362 2.11 7.75 42.70
CA ARG A 362 1.84 7.25 44.06
C ARG A 362 1.82 8.39 45.08
N SER A 363 2.74 9.36 44.98
CA SER A 363 2.75 10.51 45.90
C SER A 363 1.57 11.47 45.71
N LEU A 364 0.94 11.46 44.52
CA LEU A 364 -0.32 12.15 44.25
C LEU A 364 -1.56 11.38 44.79
N GLY A 365 -1.36 10.23 45.43
CA GLY A 365 -2.43 9.45 46.08
C GLY A 365 -3.07 8.39 45.20
N PHE A 366 -2.53 8.10 44.01
CA PHE A 366 -3.05 7.03 43.16
C PHE A 366 -2.61 5.65 43.66
N SER A 367 -3.55 4.72 43.77
CA SER A 367 -3.24 3.31 44.06
C SER A 367 -2.59 2.63 42.85
N ASP A 368 -1.85 1.54 43.07
CA ASP A 368 -1.23 0.79 41.97
C ASP A 368 -2.28 0.25 40.97
N ASP A 369 -3.48 -0.13 41.43
CA ASP A 369 -4.59 -0.55 40.56
C ASP A 369 -5.10 0.60 39.70
N ASN A 370 -5.24 1.81 40.26
CA ASN A 370 -5.59 2.99 39.45
C ASN A 370 -4.51 3.30 38.44
N ILE A 371 -3.23 3.30 38.86
CA ILE A 371 -2.10 3.56 37.96
C ILE A 371 -2.10 2.55 36.82
N ARG A 372 -2.35 1.27 37.10
CA ARG A 372 -2.40 0.20 36.08
C ARG A 372 -3.38 0.51 34.95
N GLU A 373 -4.55 1.07 35.27
CA GLU A 373 -5.58 1.43 34.28
C GLU A 373 -5.36 2.80 33.62
N MET A 374 -4.50 3.64 34.20
CA MET A 374 -4.18 4.95 33.61
C MET A 374 -3.45 4.79 32.28
N ARG A 375 -3.84 5.62 31.31
CA ARG A 375 -3.10 5.75 30.05
C ARG A 375 -1.75 6.39 30.27
N LEU A 376 -0.77 6.05 29.43
CA LEU A 376 0.54 6.70 29.46
C LEU A 376 0.46 8.19 29.13
N SER A 377 -0.56 8.61 28.37
CA SER A 377 -0.85 10.03 28.07
C SER A 377 -1.68 10.75 29.14
N SER A 378 -1.97 10.13 30.28
CA SER A 378 -2.72 10.77 31.36
C SER A 378 -1.78 11.49 32.33
N LYS A 379 -2.00 12.80 32.53
CA LYS A 379 -1.33 13.55 33.62
C LYS A 379 -1.87 13.16 35.01
N ALA A 380 -3.16 12.83 35.09
CA ALA A 380 -3.90 12.44 36.29
C ALA A 380 -5.05 11.48 35.90
N ALA A 381 -5.63 10.75 36.87
CA ALA A 381 -6.67 9.75 36.61
C ALA A 381 -7.94 10.32 35.95
N ASP A 382 -8.38 11.53 36.35
CA ASP A 382 -9.56 12.21 35.79
C ASP A 382 -9.22 13.23 34.69
N GLY A 383 -8.02 13.12 34.11
CA GLY A 383 -7.59 14.01 33.04
C GLY A 383 -8.45 13.88 31.78
N LEU A 384 -8.69 15.01 31.10
CA LEU A 384 -9.17 14.99 29.72
C LEU A 384 -8.24 14.10 28.88
N PHE A 385 -8.83 13.27 28.04
CA PHE A 385 -8.09 12.39 27.14
C PHE A 385 -7.10 13.19 26.28
N GLU A 386 -5.79 13.01 26.51
CA GLU A 386 -4.74 13.56 25.64
C GLU A 386 -4.51 12.56 24.50
N GLY A 387 -4.95 12.94 23.31
CA GLY A 387 -4.70 12.21 22.08
C GLY A 387 -3.36 12.58 21.45
N PRO A 388 -3.07 12.02 20.26
CA PRO A 388 -1.78 12.21 19.59
C PRO A 388 -1.48 13.67 19.25
N ASP A 389 -2.49 14.47 18.90
CA ASP A 389 -2.28 15.88 18.57
C ASP A 389 -1.93 16.70 19.81
N GLU A 390 -2.57 16.40 20.95
CA GLU A 390 -2.32 17.06 22.23
C GLU A 390 -0.90 16.74 22.75
N ILE A 391 -0.47 15.47 22.63
CA ILE A 391 0.91 15.05 22.93
C ILE A 391 1.89 15.80 22.03
N ASN A 392 1.62 15.87 20.72
CA ASN A 392 2.51 16.54 19.77
C ASN A 392 2.63 18.04 20.06
N GLN A 393 1.52 18.74 20.31
CA GLN A 393 1.53 20.16 20.64
C GLN A 393 2.34 20.45 21.91
N ARG A 394 2.21 19.59 22.93
CA ARG A 394 2.96 19.70 24.18
C ARG A 394 4.46 19.56 23.95
N LEU A 395 4.89 18.57 23.18
CA LEU A 395 6.30 18.36 22.88
C LEU A 395 6.86 19.42 21.93
N GLU A 396 6.07 19.94 21.00
CA GLU A 396 6.46 21.08 20.16
C GLU A 396 6.71 22.34 20.99
N ALA A 397 5.89 22.61 22.02
CA ALA A 397 6.14 23.71 22.95
C ALA A 397 7.46 23.52 23.72
N LEU A 398 7.75 22.30 24.17
CA LEU A 398 9.03 21.97 24.82
C LEU A 398 10.23 22.19 23.88
N LEU A 399 10.12 21.79 22.61
CA LEU A 399 11.18 22.03 21.62
C LEU A 399 11.44 23.53 21.42
N GLN A 400 10.39 24.35 21.40
CA GLN A 400 10.52 25.81 21.34
C GLN A 400 11.21 26.38 22.58
N GLU A 401 10.86 25.90 23.78
CA GLU A 401 11.51 26.30 25.03
C GLU A 401 12.99 25.93 25.06
N ALA A 402 13.37 24.78 24.48
CA ALA A 402 14.76 24.35 24.30
C ALA A 402 15.50 25.09 23.17
N ASN A 403 14.90 26.14 22.59
CA ASN A 403 15.44 26.89 21.46
C ASN A 403 15.75 25.99 20.23
N ILE A 404 15.07 24.86 20.11
CA ILE A 404 15.15 23.96 18.95
C ILE A 404 14.16 24.51 17.91
N GLY A 405 14.66 25.50 17.17
CA GLY A 405 13.88 26.32 16.27
C GLY A 405 13.59 25.69 14.91
N SER A 406 12.71 26.36 14.17
CA SER A 406 12.40 25.99 12.79
C SER A 406 13.55 26.38 11.85
N THR A 407 13.92 25.52 10.91
CA THR A 407 14.93 25.83 9.89
C THR A 407 14.26 26.45 8.67
N THR A 408 14.75 27.59 8.21
CA THR A 408 14.28 28.20 6.96
C THR A 408 15.08 27.64 5.79
N VAL A 409 14.39 27.14 4.78
CA VAL A 409 15.01 26.61 3.55
C VAL A 409 14.49 27.35 2.33
N THR A 410 15.38 27.70 1.41
CA THR A 410 15.01 28.28 0.12
C THR A 410 14.47 27.18 -0.79
N ARG A 411 13.32 27.44 -1.43
CA ARG A 411 12.62 26.49 -2.30
C ARG A 411 12.23 27.15 -3.60
N THR A 412 12.00 26.35 -4.63
CA THR A 412 11.51 26.84 -5.92
C THR A 412 10.00 26.60 -6.01
N GLY A 413 9.26 27.68 -6.25
CA GLY A 413 7.82 27.68 -6.47
C GLY A 413 7.42 27.14 -7.84
N ARG A 414 6.12 27.03 -8.09
CA ARG A 414 5.55 26.46 -9.33
C ARG A 414 6.01 27.15 -10.62
N GLU A 415 6.40 28.42 -10.52
CA GLU A 415 6.83 29.26 -11.63
C GLU A 415 8.36 29.36 -11.77
N GLY A 416 9.12 28.58 -10.98
CA GLY A 416 10.59 28.69 -10.97
C GLY A 416 11.12 29.75 -10.00
N ASN A 417 10.24 30.48 -9.30
CA ASN A 417 10.64 31.55 -8.38
C ASN A 417 11.08 31.01 -7.02
N PRO A 418 12.20 31.47 -6.45
CA PRO A 418 12.61 31.09 -5.10
C PRO A 418 11.65 31.69 -4.05
N TYR A 419 11.27 30.89 -3.05
CA TYR A 419 10.54 31.30 -1.85
C TYR A 419 11.13 30.63 -0.62
N GLN A 420 11.03 31.26 0.54
CA GLN A 420 11.47 30.67 1.79
C GLN A 420 10.36 29.82 2.41
N ALA A 421 10.71 28.59 2.80
CA ALA A 421 9.82 27.70 3.54
C ALA A 421 10.43 27.39 4.90
N THR A 422 9.64 27.57 5.94
CA THR A 422 10.03 27.24 7.32
C THR A 422 9.68 25.77 7.61
N ILE A 423 10.69 24.96 7.88
CA ILE A 423 10.56 23.59 8.37
C ILE A 423 10.54 23.66 9.89
N ARG A 424 9.37 23.40 10.49
CA ARG A 424 9.24 23.37 11.95
C ARG A 424 9.97 22.17 12.53
N ALA A 425 10.68 22.39 13.64
CA ALA A 425 11.06 21.32 14.53
C ALA A 425 9.77 20.75 15.13
N ASP A 426 9.51 19.48 14.87
CA ASP A 426 8.31 18.77 15.27
C ASP A 426 8.72 17.48 16.02
N VAL A 427 7.74 16.74 16.55
CA VAL A 427 8.00 15.46 17.22
C VAL A 427 8.74 14.45 16.32
N SER A 428 8.63 14.59 14.99
CA SER A 428 9.39 13.75 14.06
C SER A 428 10.90 14.00 14.12
N LEU A 429 11.36 15.17 14.56
CA LEU A 429 12.78 15.42 14.84
C LEU A 429 13.26 14.57 16.03
N LEU A 430 12.49 14.49 17.11
CA LEU A 430 12.81 13.65 18.27
C LEU A 430 12.87 12.16 17.91
N GLN A 431 11.93 11.69 17.08
CA GLN A 431 11.93 10.30 16.61
C GLN A 431 13.14 9.99 15.73
N ARG A 432 13.58 10.95 14.91
CA ARG A 432 14.79 10.79 14.10
C ARG A 432 16.07 10.83 14.94
N ASP A 433 16.14 11.70 15.95
CA ASP A 433 17.25 11.70 16.92
C ASP A 433 17.33 10.38 17.70
N ALA A 434 16.18 9.86 18.16
CA ALA A 434 16.11 8.54 18.79
C ALA A 434 16.62 7.41 17.88
N LYS A 435 16.27 7.45 16.59
CA LYS A 435 16.74 6.48 15.60
C LYS A 435 18.27 6.59 15.41
N TYR A 436 18.77 7.81 15.27
CA TYR A 436 20.20 8.10 15.16
C TYR A 436 20.99 7.59 16.38
N LEU A 437 20.49 7.84 17.60
CA LEU A 437 21.13 7.34 18.82
C LEU A 437 21.07 5.81 18.94
N ALA A 438 19.97 5.19 18.50
CA ALA A 438 19.87 3.73 18.47
C ALA A 438 20.90 3.11 17.50
N GLU A 439 21.10 3.72 16.32
CA GLU A 439 22.15 3.34 15.36
C GLU A 439 23.54 3.41 16.00
N LEU A 440 23.85 4.50 16.71
CA LEU A 440 25.11 4.67 17.43
C LEU A 440 25.28 3.66 18.58
N CYS A 441 24.18 3.27 19.22
CA CYS A 441 24.15 2.18 20.20
C CYS A 441 24.38 0.79 19.56
N GLY A 442 24.51 0.70 18.24
CA GLY A 442 24.75 -0.54 17.50
C GLY A 442 23.47 -1.28 17.11
N ALA A 443 22.33 -0.57 16.98
CA ALA A 443 21.14 -1.13 16.35
C ALA A 443 21.39 -1.38 14.86
N ASP A 444 21.26 -2.62 14.43
CA ASP A 444 21.21 -2.96 13.01
C ASP A 444 19.88 -2.50 12.40
N PRO A 445 19.79 -2.42 11.05
CA PRO A 445 18.58 -1.98 10.38
C PRO A 445 17.32 -2.80 10.77
N VAL A 446 17.44 -4.11 10.99
CA VAL A 446 16.30 -4.95 11.41
C VAL A 446 15.79 -4.52 12.78
N MET A 447 16.70 -4.29 13.73
CA MET A 447 16.38 -3.76 15.06
C MET A 447 15.72 -2.38 15.01
N LEU A 448 16.16 -1.49 14.12
CA LEU A 448 15.54 -0.17 13.97
C LEU A 448 14.11 -0.27 13.45
N HIS A 449 13.88 -1.10 12.44
CA HIS A 449 12.54 -1.33 11.92
C HIS A 449 11.61 -1.94 12.98
N ALA A 450 12.13 -2.91 13.72
CA ALA A 450 11.47 -3.54 14.86
C ALA A 450 11.20 -2.59 16.03
N MET A 451 12.05 -1.58 16.24
CA MET A 451 11.90 -0.60 17.32
C MET A 451 10.85 0.46 16.98
N PHE A 452 10.91 1.02 15.76
CA PHE A 452 10.06 2.14 15.34
C PHE A 452 8.80 1.72 14.55
N GLY A 453 8.62 0.42 14.29
CA GLY A 453 7.49 -0.14 13.54
C GLY A 453 7.47 0.32 12.09
N ILE A 454 8.63 0.22 11.42
CA ILE A 454 8.85 0.60 10.02
C ILE A 454 8.79 -0.66 9.16
N ALA A 455 8.07 -0.62 8.04
CA ALA A 455 8.01 -1.74 7.11
C ALA A 455 9.40 -2.00 6.48
N TRP A 456 9.93 -3.20 6.65
CA TRP A 456 11.16 -3.73 6.05
C TRP A 456 10.90 -4.23 4.61
N THR A 457 9.88 -5.06 4.41
CA THR A 457 9.36 -5.57 3.12
C THR A 457 7.85 -5.83 3.22
N GLU A 458 7.14 -5.95 2.08
CA GLU A 458 5.67 -6.15 2.03
C GLU A 458 5.20 -7.56 2.44
N THR A 459 6.10 -8.53 2.64
CA THR A 459 5.75 -9.97 2.69
C THR A 459 6.20 -10.77 3.92
N ASP A 460 6.72 -10.16 4.99
CA ASP A 460 7.43 -10.95 6.01
C ASP A 460 6.82 -10.89 7.42
N GLU A 461 5.62 -11.47 7.60
CA GLU A 461 4.99 -11.61 8.93
C GLU A 461 5.87 -12.43 9.90
N GLN A 462 6.65 -13.38 9.39
CA GLN A 462 7.54 -14.23 10.19
C GLN A 462 8.74 -13.46 10.74
N ALA A 463 9.31 -12.51 9.97
CA ALA A 463 10.40 -11.67 10.44
C ALA A 463 10.03 -10.76 11.63
N TYR A 464 8.73 -10.46 11.83
CA TYR A 464 8.29 -9.61 12.95
C TYR A 464 7.91 -10.36 14.22
N LEU A 465 7.56 -11.65 14.14
CA LEU A 465 7.11 -12.43 15.31
C LEU A 465 8.28 -12.84 16.23
N ASP A 466 9.46 -13.11 15.66
CA ASP A 466 10.69 -13.34 16.44
C ASP A 466 11.13 -12.11 17.27
N LEU A 467 10.58 -10.92 16.98
CA LEU A 467 10.85 -9.67 17.70
C LEU A 467 10.08 -9.52 19.02
N LEU A 468 9.12 -10.40 19.31
CA LEU A 468 8.35 -10.37 20.56
C LEU A 468 9.04 -11.13 21.71
N GLY A 469 10.02 -11.98 21.40
CA GLY A 469 10.68 -12.84 22.38
C GLY A 469 11.53 -12.09 23.41
N ASP A 470 11.61 -12.64 24.62
CA ASP A 470 12.39 -12.08 25.74
C ASP A 470 13.88 -11.92 25.40
N ALA A 471 14.47 -12.93 24.74
CA ALA A 471 15.88 -12.90 24.35
C ALA A 471 16.20 -11.72 23.42
N TYR A 472 15.32 -11.44 22.46
CA TYR A 472 15.48 -10.30 21.54
C TYR A 472 15.29 -8.97 22.26
N ALA A 473 14.35 -8.90 23.20
CA ALA A 473 14.13 -7.71 24.03
C ALA A 473 15.36 -7.38 24.90
N VAL A 474 15.95 -8.39 25.55
CA VAL A 474 17.18 -8.24 26.34
C VAL A 474 18.36 -7.82 25.45
N ALA A 475 18.52 -8.43 24.27
CA ALA A 475 19.57 -8.03 23.32
C ALA A 475 19.43 -6.55 22.90
N ARG A 476 18.19 -6.09 22.65
CA ARG A 476 17.89 -4.69 22.33
C ARG A 476 18.25 -3.77 23.50
N TYR A 477 17.80 -4.11 24.71
CA TYR A 477 18.12 -3.36 25.93
C TYR A 477 19.63 -3.20 26.13
N LEU A 478 20.40 -4.29 25.97
CA LEU A 478 21.85 -4.29 26.14
C LEU A 478 22.60 -3.46 25.08
N ARG A 479 22.02 -3.23 23.90
CA ARG A 479 22.55 -2.27 22.92
C ARG A 479 22.23 -0.84 23.35
N LEU A 480 20.96 -0.57 23.64
CA LEU A 480 20.48 0.78 23.96
C LEU A 480 21.06 1.35 25.28
N ARG A 481 21.54 0.51 26.20
CA ARG A 481 22.20 0.96 27.44
C ARG A 481 23.48 1.77 27.22
N ARG A 482 24.07 1.75 26.02
CA ARG A 482 25.34 2.42 25.71
C ARG A 482 25.23 3.94 25.78
N TRP A 483 24.03 4.48 25.63
CA TRP A 483 23.77 5.91 25.72
C TRP A 483 22.79 6.22 26.83
N SER A 484 23.07 7.29 27.56
CA SER A 484 22.15 7.84 28.55
C SER A 484 22.24 9.37 28.59
N PRO A 485 21.11 10.07 28.53
CA PRO A 485 21.08 11.52 28.74
C PRO A 485 21.39 11.89 30.20
N LEU A 486 21.51 10.91 31.10
CA LEU A 486 21.82 11.09 32.52
C LEU A 486 23.33 10.94 32.84
N SER A 487 24.15 10.46 31.89
CA SER A 487 25.59 10.31 32.11
C SER A 487 26.25 11.68 32.32
N HIS A 488 27.08 11.80 33.36
CA HIS A 488 27.74 13.06 33.76
C HIS A 488 29.16 13.26 33.20
N VAL A 489 29.70 12.30 32.44
CA VAL A 489 31.12 12.30 32.04
C VAL A 489 31.26 12.82 30.61
N PRO A 490 31.68 14.08 30.39
CA PRO A 490 32.35 14.45 29.16
C PRO A 490 33.70 13.71 29.11
N LEU A 491 34.05 13.17 27.95
CA LEU A 491 35.37 12.57 27.73
C LEU A 491 36.46 13.61 27.99
N PRO A 492 37.56 13.25 28.67
CA PRO A 492 38.79 14.04 28.62
C PRO A 492 39.27 14.09 27.16
N ASP A 493 39.70 15.28 26.76
CA ASP A 493 40.13 15.70 25.41
C ASP A 493 40.90 14.67 24.57
N ASP A 494 40.63 14.73 23.25
CA ASP A 494 41.55 14.51 22.10
C ASP A 494 40.91 13.82 20.87
N SER A 495 39.58 13.78 20.75
CA SER A 495 38.97 13.47 19.45
C SER A 495 37.74 14.32 19.16
N GLU A 496 37.85 15.17 18.12
CA GLU A 496 36.70 15.74 17.44
C GLU A 496 35.70 14.61 17.11
N GLY A 497 34.50 14.67 17.67
CA GLY A 497 33.39 13.75 17.34
C GLY A 497 32.82 12.89 18.47
N CYS A 498 33.15 13.16 19.74
CA CYS A 498 32.55 12.42 20.86
C CYS A 498 31.22 13.05 21.34
N LEU A 499 30.11 12.36 21.08
CA LEU A 499 28.74 12.77 21.46
C LEU A 499 28.52 12.66 22.99
N THR A 500 27.81 13.63 23.58
CA THR A 500 27.48 13.65 25.01
C THR A 500 26.51 12.51 25.41
N GLY A 501 26.72 11.92 26.60
CA GLY A 501 25.82 10.92 27.18
C GLY A 501 26.22 9.45 26.95
N PHE A 502 27.18 9.17 26.07
CA PHE A 502 27.82 7.85 26.00
C PHE A 502 28.77 7.68 27.18
N SER A 503 28.60 6.62 27.97
CA SER A 503 29.45 6.38 29.14
C SER A 503 30.85 5.87 28.77
N ASP A 504 31.03 5.38 27.55
CA ASP A 504 32.30 4.98 26.96
C ASP A 504 32.11 4.94 25.43
N ALA A 505 33.07 5.44 24.66
CA ALA A 505 33.27 4.92 23.31
C ALA A 505 33.32 3.38 23.44
N PRO A 506 32.52 2.60 22.67
CA PRO A 506 32.19 1.21 22.97
C PRO A 506 33.42 0.48 23.46
N ALA A 507 33.51 0.23 24.78
CA ALA A 507 34.75 0.00 25.51
C ALA A 507 35.82 -0.60 24.59
N ARG A 508 36.63 0.27 23.97
CA ARG A 508 37.59 -0.17 22.96
C ARG A 508 38.72 -0.81 23.73
N HIS A 509 38.55 -2.08 24.04
CA HIS A 509 39.60 -2.87 24.63
C HIS A 509 40.59 -3.22 23.52
N ILE A 510 41.71 -2.49 23.48
CA ILE A 510 42.86 -2.89 22.69
C ILE A 510 43.54 -4.01 23.48
N LEU A 511 43.23 -5.26 23.12
CA LEU A 511 43.93 -6.42 23.63
C LEU A 511 45.19 -6.61 22.80
N GLN A 512 46.35 -6.37 23.41
CA GLN A 512 47.62 -6.76 22.81
C GLN A 512 47.81 -8.25 23.09
N VAL A 513 47.84 -9.05 22.03
CA VAL A 513 47.96 -10.51 22.12
C VAL A 513 49.28 -10.88 21.45
N SER A 514 50.24 -11.36 22.25
CA SER A 514 51.49 -11.94 21.76
C SER A 514 51.45 -13.45 21.92
N ASN A 515 51.62 -14.20 20.83
CA ASN A 515 51.83 -15.65 20.89
C ASN A 515 53.33 -15.91 20.90
N ASN A 516 53.89 -16.20 22.07
CA ASN A 516 55.32 -16.49 22.22
C ASN A 516 55.64 -17.98 22.02
N SER A 517 54.71 -18.76 21.46
CA SER A 517 54.89 -20.19 21.18
C SER A 517 55.02 -20.44 19.67
N ASP A 518 55.74 -21.51 19.30
CA ASP A 518 55.96 -21.92 17.91
C ASP A 518 54.72 -22.60 17.26
N HIS A 519 53.57 -22.56 17.93
CA HIS A 519 52.34 -23.23 17.51
C HIS A 519 51.11 -22.29 17.54
N PRO A 520 50.10 -22.53 16.68
CA PRO A 520 48.87 -21.73 16.69
C PRO A 520 48.13 -21.88 18.03
N THR A 521 47.79 -20.75 18.67
CA THR A 521 47.01 -20.72 19.92
C THR A 521 45.65 -20.09 19.67
N THR A 522 44.58 -20.69 20.20
CA THR A 522 43.22 -20.14 20.12
C THR A 522 42.98 -19.10 21.21
N LEU A 523 42.64 -17.87 20.83
CA LEU A 523 42.14 -16.85 21.74
C LEU A 523 40.60 -16.89 21.75
N THR A 524 40.00 -17.08 22.94
CA THR A 524 38.56 -17.02 23.12
C THR A 524 38.18 -15.73 23.82
N LEU A 525 37.35 -14.91 23.18
CA LEU A 525 36.75 -13.71 23.77
C LEU A 525 35.27 -13.98 24.04
N SER A 526 34.85 -13.85 25.29
CA SER A 526 33.44 -13.96 25.68
C SER A 526 32.95 -12.62 26.21
N ALA A 527 31.74 -12.25 25.83
CA ALA A 527 31.08 -11.05 26.33
C ALA A 527 29.57 -11.28 26.38
N ASN A 528 28.90 -10.58 27.29
CA ASN A 528 27.44 -10.57 27.38
C ASN A 528 26.78 -9.72 26.27
N TYR A 529 27.53 -9.32 25.23
CA TYR A 529 27.09 -8.45 24.15
C TYR A 529 27.82 -8.77 22.85
N ALA A 530 27.29 -8.31 21.72
CA ALA A 530 27.92 -8.48 20.41
C ALA A 530 29.30 -7.81 20.38
N VAL A 531 30.33 -8.61 20.14
CA VAL A 531 31.73 -8.17 20.01
C VAL A 531 32.03 -7.94 18.54
N ARG A 532 32.53 -6.75 18.20
CA ARG A 532 33.08 -6.46 16.87
C ARG A 532 34.59 -6.44 16.97
N VAL A 533 35.24 -7.44 16.38
CA VAL A 533 36.70 -7.60 16.43
C VAL A 533 37.33 -7.07 15.15
N TYR A 534 38.40 -6.30 15.29
CA TYR A 534 39.24 -5.87 14.17
C TYR A 534 40.68 -6.29 14.45
N TRP A 535 41.30 -6.97 13.49
CA TRP A 535 42.71 -7.36 13.58
C TRP A 535 43.58 -6.28 12.94
N LYS A 536 44.64 -5.86 13.63
CA LYS A 536 45.66 -4.98 13.06
C LYS A 536 47.02 -5.52 13.47
N THR A 537 47.82 -5.95 12.50
CA THR A 537 49.22 -6.30 12.70
C THR A 537 49.99 -5.01 13.00
N GLN A 538 50.61 -4.91 14.17
CA GLN A 538 51.61 -3.87 14.39
C GLN A 538 52.81 -4.21 13.50
N LYS A 539 53.15 -3.34 12.54
CA LYS A 539 54.47 -3.35 11.94
C LYS A 539 55.47 -3.03 13.05
N GLU A 540 56.49 -3.86 13.19
CA GLU A 540 57.64 -3.56 14.06
C GLU A 540 58.12 -2.15 13.74
N ARG A 541 58.13 -1.29 14.75
CA ARG A 541 58.87 -0.03 14.67
C ARG A 541 60.35 -0.43 14.75
N ASN A 542 61.03 -0.37 13.62
CA ASN A 542 62.50 -0.37 13.58
C ASN A 542 63.06 0.80 14.39
#